data_AF-A0A959S8H3-F1
#
_entry.id   AF-A0A959S8H3-F1
#
_cell.length_a   1.000
_cell.length_b   1.000
_cell.length_c   1.000
_cell.angle_alpha   90.00
_cell.angle_beta   90.00
_cell.angle_gamma   90.00
#
_symmetry.space_group_name_H-M   'P 1'
#
loop_
_entity.id
_entity.type
_entity.pdbx_description
1 polymer ?
#
loop_
_entity_poly.entity_id
_entity_poly.type
_entity_poly.pdbx_seq_one_letter_code
_entity_poly.pdbx_strand_id
1 'polypeptide(L)'
;MRYLFSVLLFVLLSPGLHAQPDGAAEPDPVKWSISASGSGDPLDVVIHAVIEHGWSVYSQNNYGDMGPWPTSITIDPLPGVKVLGKATETGGKVIEGMDEVFGMEVKKFKGTATFTQKISLQDPNAVVTGQFEYMTCNDVMCLPPTTVFFRLTPSTNTAETSGFPFKDEPAVAVQQVDEPVEWSLTTEKVKPGTWYFRFTATVAEHWAVYSQESFGDGPIPTRLALDSTVQASFNGPAKEESDHMQEGMDEMFGITVRKFKHEVSFVQEVVVPDENEPITGKVDYMACNDSQCIFPDPVPFSVDLSTGLISIGSRTVEPGGECKYKLSTVDLDAPVMKASNEVSEVRENASLWRIFFLGFVGGLVALLTPCVFPMIPLTVSFFTKG
;
A
#
# COMPACT_ATOMS: atom_id res chain seq x y z
N MET A 1 -70.32 32.87 -15.39
CA MET A 1 -70.44 34.19 -14.74
C MET A 1 -69.42 34.22 -13.61
N ARG A 2 -68.38 35.06 -13.74
CA ARG A 2 -67.39 35.49 -12.71
C ARG A 2 -66.39 34.40 -12.27
N TYR A 3 -65.26 34.20 -12.96
CA TYR A 3 -64.02 35.02 -12.88
C TYR A 3 -63.65 35.43 -11.46
N LEU A 4 -62.65 34.77 -10.86
CA LEU A 4 -61.62 35.40 -10.01
C LEU A 4 -60.56 34.36 -9.60
N PHE A 5 -59.30 34.79 -9.68
CA PHE A 5 -58.04 34.09 -9.34
C PHE A 5 -57.51 33.04 -10.32
N SER A 6 -57.30 33.54 -11.54
CA SER A 6 -56.24 33.14 -12.45
C SER A 6 -54.87 33.63 -11.95
N VAL A 7 -53.84 32.79 -12.10
CA VAL A 7 -52.43 33.13 -12.36
C VAL A 7 -51.68 33.88 -11.25
N LEU A 8 -50.93 33.13 -10.44
CA LEU A 8 -49.54 33.47 -10.09
C LEU A 8 -48.88 32.21 -9.51
N LEU A 9 -47.82 31.73 -10.16
CA LEU A 9 -46.61 31.08 -9.61
C LEU A 9 -46.09 29.97 -10.54
N PHE A 10 -45.67 30.37 -11.73
CA PHE A 10 -44.74 29.61 -12.56
C PHE A 10 -43.52 30.51 -12.73
N VAL A 11 -42.48 30.30 -11.91
CA VAL A 11 -41.08 30.77 -12.07
C VAL A 11 -40.27 30.29 -10.84
N LEU A 12 -39.28 29.43 -11.12
CA LEU A 12 -38.04 29.17 -10.36
C LEU A 12 -38.13 28.53 -8.95
N LEU A 13 -37.80 27.24 -8.85
CA LEU A 13 -36.58 26.79 -8.15
C LEU A 13 -36.31 25.29 -8.42
N SER A 14 -35.08 25.01 -8.80
CA SER A 14 -34.47 23.74 -9.19
C SER A 14 -34.59 22.63 -8.12
N PRO A 15 -34.73 21.34 -8.48
CA PRO A 15 -34.29 20.28 -7.58
C PRO A 15 -32.76 20.32 -7.56
N GLY A 16 -32.23 20.61 -6.36
CA GLY A 16 -30.80 20.62 -6.08
C GLY A 16 -30.13 19.29 -6.41
N LEU A 17 -28.86 19.43 -6.82
CA LEU A 17 -27.78 18.47 -6.68
C LEU A 17 -28.14 17.27 -5.79
N HIS A 18 -28.27 16.10 -6.41
CA HIS A 18 -27.94 14.87 -5.72
C HIS A 18 -26.42 14.84 -5.57
N ALA A 19 -25.92 15.25 -4.41
CA ALA A 19 -24.59 14.86 -3.96
C ALA A 19 -24.62 13.33 -3.78
N GLN A 20 -23.91 12.61 -4.65
CA GLN A 20 -23.52 11.23 -4.36
C GLN A 20 -22.61 11.24 -3.12
N PRO A 21 -22.69 10.23 -2.24
CA PRO A 21 -21.74 10.11 -1.15
C PRO A 21 -20.38 9.77 -1.77
N ASP A 22 -19.47 10.73 -1.74
CA ASP A 22 -18.04 10.47 -1.92
C ASP A 22 -17.65 9.34 -0.96
N GLY A 23 -16.94 8.33 -1.47
CA GLY A 23 -16.27 7.36 -0.62
C GLY A 23 -15.48 8.13 0.43
N ALA A 24 -15.71 7.84 1.71
CA ALA A 24 -15.13 8.60 2.80
C ALA A 24 -13.61 8.60 2.66
N ALA A 25 -13.04 9.73 2.24
CA ALA A 25 -11.61 9.96 2.28
C ALA A 25 -11.18 9.79 3.74
N GLU A 26 -10.12 9.01 3.96
CA GLU A 26 -9.51 8.91 5.28
C GLU A 26 -9.15 10.32 5.76
N PRO A 27 -9.43 10.69 7.03
CA PRO A 27 -9.14 12.02 7.51
C PRO A 27 -7.63 12.31 7.37
N ASP A 28 -7.30 13.46 6.80
CA ASP A 28 -5.94 13.99 6.69
C ASP A 28 -5.77 15.21 7.60
N PRO A 29 -5.59 15.00 8.92
CA PRO A 29 -5.59 16.08 9.91
C PRO A 29 -4.25 16.82 10.04
N VAL A 30 -3.25 16.50 9.21
CA VAL A 30 -1.91 17.10 9.33
C VAL A 30 -1.42 17.58 7.97
N LYS A 31 -1.23 18.89 7.85
CA LYS A 31 -0.66 19.50 6.65
C LYS A 31 0.83 19.71 6.84
N TRP A 32 1.62 19.09 5.96
CA TRP A 32 3.08 19.16 5.99
C TRP A 32 3.62 20.20 5.00
N SER A 33 4.72 20.83 5.40
CA SER A 33 5.53 21.71 4.55
C SER A 33 7.00 21.43 4.81
N ILE A 34 7.82 21.45 3.76
CA ILE A 34 9.25 21.21 3.84
C ILE A 34 9.97 22.44 3.32
N SER A 35 11.03 22.85 4.00
CA SER A 35 11.85 23.98 3.59
C SER A 35 13.31 23.81 4.01
N ALA A 36 14.19 24.55 3.35
CA ALA A 36 15.55 24.78 3.75
C ALA A 36 15.64 26.08 4.58
N SER A 37 16.40 26.04 5.67
CA SER A 37 16.73 27.22 6.49
C SER A 37 18.23 27.28 6.78
N GLY A 38 18.77 28.49 6.89
CA GLY A 38 20.20 28.75 7.05
C GLY A 38 20.87 29.22 5.76
N SER A 39 21.85 30.11 5.89
CA SER A 39 22.62 30.66 4.76
C SER A 39 24.04 30.09 4.77
N GLY A 40 24.20 28.83 4.37
CA GLY A 40 25.50 28.17 4.20
C GLY A 40 25.50 26.69 4.54
N ASP A 41 26.70 26.12 4.66
CA ASP A 41 26.94 24.79 5.19
C ASP A 41 27.37 24.93 6.67
N PRO A 42 26.63 24.36 7.64
CA PRO A 42 25.50 23.44 7.47
C PRO A 42 24.14 24.12 7.27
N LEU A 43 23.29 23.41 6.52
CA LEU A 43 21.91 23.77 6.19
C LEU A 43 20.93 22.96 7.03
N ASP A 44 19.78 23.55 7.37
CA ASP A 44 18.69 22.88 8.06
C ASP A 44 17.56 22.50 7.08
N VAL A 45 17.23 21.21 7.01
CA VAL A 45 15.99 20.71 6.40
C VAL A 45 14.90 20.76 7.48
N VAL A 46 13.89 21.61 7.27
CA VAL A 46 12.81 21.89 8.20
C VAL A 46 11.52 21.27 7.69
N ILE A 47 11.01 20.28 8.43
CA ILE A 47 9.73 19.60 8.17
C ILE A 47 8.72 20.13 9.19
N HIS A 48 7.74 20.91 8.73
CA HIS A 48 6.77 21.59 9.55
C HIS A 48 5.37 21.03 9.33
N ALA A 49 4.73 20.59 10.42
CA ALA A 49 3.36 20.12 10.47
C ALA A 49 2.44 21.19 11.08
N VAL A 50 1.32 21.44 10.40
CA VAL A 50 0.14 22.12 10.96
C VAL A 50 -0.89 21.04 11.27
N ILE A 51 -1.21 20.90 12.56
CA ILE A 51 -2.02 19.81 13.11
C ILE A 51 -3.41 20.35 13.44
N GLU A 52 -4.45 19.74 12.89
CA GLU A 52 -5.82 20.14 13.15
C GLU A 52 -6.20 20.02 14.63
N HIS A 53 -7.14 20.86 15.06
CA HIS A 53 -7.57 20.90 16.45
C HIS A 53 -8.14 19.55 16.89
N GLY A 54 -7.65 19.03 18.02
CA GLY A 54 -8.05 17.72 18.57
C GLY A 54 -7.09 16.57 18.18
N TRP A 55 -6.24 16.76 17.17
CA TRP A 55 -5.24 15.78 16.77
C TRP A 55 -3.87 16.07 17.36
N SER A 56 -3.01 15.05 17.40
CA SER A 56 -1.63 15.11 17.88
C SER A 56 -0.70 14.28 17.02
N VAL A 57 0.51 14.78 16.79
CA VAL A 57 1.64 14.03 16.19
C VAL A 57 2.66 13.69 17.27
N TYR A 58 3.18 12.47 17.27
CA TYR A 58 4.11 12.01 18.31
C TYR A 58 5.56 12.45 18.07
N SER A 59 6.34 12.51 19.14
CA SER A 59 7.78 12.80 19.11
C SER A 59 8.60 11.74 18.36
N GLN A 60 9.88 12.04 18.14
CA GLN A 60 10.88 11.09 17.67
C GLN A 60 11.37 10.11 18.74
N ASN A 61 10.91 10.24 19.99
CA ASN A 61 11.28 9.31 21.06
C ASN A 61 10.75 7.91 20.79
N ASN A 62 11.59 6.90 20.96
CA ASN A 62 11.18 5.50 20.87
C ASN A 62 10.62 5.04 22.23
N TYR A 63 9.40 4.50 22.21
CA TYR A 63 8.66 4.01 23.37
C TYR A 63 8.54 2.46 23.39
N GLY A 64 9.18 1.77 22.45
CA GLY A 64 9.06 0.32 22.26
C GLY A 64 7.75 -0.09 21.58
N ASP A 65 7.53 -1.40 21.43
CA ASP A 65 6.47 -1.97 20.59
C ASP A 65 5.04 -1.67 21.07
N MET A 66 4.88 -1.26 22.33
CA MET A 66 3.58 -0.94 22.95
C MET A 66 3.25 0.56 22.91
N GLY A 67 4.18 1.39 22.44
CA GLY A 67 4.02 2.84 22.39
C GLY A 67 3.56 3.36 21.02
N PRO A 68 3.37 4.69 20.90
CA PRO A 68 3.03 5.29 19.63
C PRO A 68 4.17 5.16 18.62
N TRP A 69 3.83 5.05 17.33
CA TRP A 69 4.85 5.07 16.28
C TRP A 69 5.61 6.40 16.31
N PRO A 70 6.93 6.38 16.52
CA PRO A 70 7.72 7.59 16.65
C PRO A 70 7.82 8.30 15.31
N THR A 71 7.80 9.63 15.32
CA THR A 71 8.12 10.38 14.10
C THR A 71 9.58 10.10 13.74
N SER A 72 9.87 9.73 12.50
CA SER A 72 11.23 9.48 12.03
C SER A 72 11.52 10.28 10.77
N ILE A 73 12.77 10.70 10.58
CA ILE A 73 13.21 11.47 9.42
C ILE A 73 14.47 10.84 8.89
N THR A 74 14.49 10.55 7.59
CA THR A 74 15.61 9.96 6.89
C THR A 74 15.91 10.80 5.65
N ILE A 75 17.17 11.19 5.48
CA ILE A 75 17.67 11.79 4.24
C ILE A 75 18.26 10.65 3.41
N ASP A 76 17.94 10.62 2.12
CA ASP A 76 18.48 9.59 1.23
C ASP A 76 20.01 9.69 1.12
N PRO A 77 20.72 8.58 0.91
CA PRO A 77 22.16 8.59 0.71
C PRO A 77 22.50 9.23 -0.66
N LEU A 78 22.73 10.53 -0.66
CA LEU A 78 22.97 11.34 -1.87
C LEU A 78 24.45 11.76 -1.98
N PRO A 79 25.01 11.82 -3.21
CA PRO A 79 26.39 12.28 -3.40
C PRO A 79 26.57 13.70 -2.89
N GLY A 80 27.53 13.90 -2.01
CA GLY A 80 27.83 15.24 -1.48
C GLY A 80 26.84 15.75 -0.44
N VAL A 81 25.92 14.91 0.04
CA VAL A 81 25.04 15.22 1.18
C VAL A 81 25.51 14.46 2.41
N LYS A 82 25.72 15.15 3.53
CA LYS A 82 26.10 14.54 4.80
C LYS A 82 25.13 14.95 5.90
N VAL A 83 24.49 13.97 6.54
CA VAL A 83 23.61 14.18 7.69
C VAL A 83 24.44 14.50 8.94
N LEU A 84 24.09 15.57 9.65
CA LEU A 84 24.82 16.07 10.81
C LEU A 84 24.01 15.88 12.10
N GLY A 85 24.28 14.77 12.79
CA GLY A 85 23.60 14.43 14.05
C GLY A 85 22.13 14.03 13.87
N LYS A 86 21.43 13.88 14.99
CA LYS A 86 20.01 13.53 15.01
C LYS A 86 19.14 14.76 14.74
N ALA A 87 18.00 14.55 14.09
CA ALA A 87 17.01 15.60 13.90
C ALA A 87 16.49 16.11 15.26
N THR A 88 16.33 17.42 15.36
CA THR A 88 15.73 18.08 16.53
C THR A 88 14.24 18.29 16.31
N GLU A 89 13.48 18.40 17.39
CA GLU A 89 12.02 18.58 17.35
C GLU A 89 11.59 19.73 18.25
N THR A 90 10.58 20.47 17.81
CA THR A 90 9.91 21.54 18.54
C THR A 90 8.42 21.54 18.19
N GLY A 91 7.57 22.18 18.99
CA GLY A 91 6.16 22.31 18.65
C GLY A 91 5.50 23.49 19.34
N GLY A 92 4.38 23.96 18.78
CA GLY A 92 3.63 25.07 19.35
C GLY A 92 3.04 24.75 20.72
N LYS A 93 2.51 23.53 20.87
CA LYS A 93 2.09 22.98 22.16
C LYS A 93 2.66 21.57 22.33
N VAL A 94 3.59 21.42 23.27
CA VAL A 94 4.18 20.14 23.65
C VAL A 94 3.40 19.58 24.85
N ILE A 95 2.99 18.32 24.76
CA ILE A 95 2.38 17.56 25.85
C ILE A 95 3.31 16.40 26.17
N GLU A 96 3.83 16.38 27.38
CA GLU A 96 4.64 15.30 27.93
C GLU A 96 3.92 14.76 29.18
N GLY A 97 3.63 13.46 29.18
CA GLY A 97 2.95 12.81 30.30
C GLY A 97 2.18 11.57 29.86
N MET A 98 1.36 11.06 30.78
CA MET A 98 0.58 9.84 30.56
C MET A 98 -0.39 9.98 29.38
N ASP A 99 -0.26 9.09 28.40
CA ASP A 99 -1.20 8.95 27.31
C ASP A 99 -2.23 7.87 27.63
N GLU A 100 -3.51 8.21 27.57
CA GLU A 100 -4.60 7.28 27.89
C GLU A 100 -4.74 6.15 26.85
N VAL A 101 -4.31 6.38 25.60
CA VAL A 101 -4.40 5.37 24.53
C VAL A 101 -3.32 4.30 24.73
N PHE A 102 -2.10 4.72 25.05
CA PHE A 102 -0.95 3.82 25.19
C PHE A 102 -0.69 3.37 26.63
N GLY A 103 -1.33 4.02 27.62
CA GLY A 103 -1.13 3.70 29.04
C GLY A 103 0.32 3.93 29.50
N MET A 104 1.02 4.91 28.91
CA MET A 104 2.43 5.21 29.22
C MET A 104 2.76 6.69 29.05
N GLU A 105 3.90 7.12 29.58
CA GLU A 105 4.38 8.50 29.37
C GLU A 105 4.89 8.69 27.94
N VAL A 106 4.26 9.61 27.20
CA VAL A 106 4.65 9.96 25.84
C VAL A 106 4.80 11.48 25.69
N LYS A 107 5.55 11.87 24.68
CA LYS A 107 5.65 13.23 24.17
C LYS A 107 4.92 13.35 22.84
N LYS A 108 4.01 14.32 22.75
CA LYS A 108 3.24 14.62 21.55
C LYS A 108 3.04 16.13 21.35
N PHE A 109 2.77 16.51 20.11
CA PHE A 109 2.61 17.89 19.69
C PHE A 109 1.15 18.15 19.25
N LYS A 110 0.58 19.29 19.66
CA LYS A 110 -0.71 19.79 19.18
C LYS A 110 -0.54 21.14 18.50
N GLY A 111 -1.38 21.41 17.49
CA GLY A 111 -1.37 22.66 16.72
C GLY A 111 -0.25 22.75 15.70
N THR A 112 1.01 22.71 16.13
CA THR A 112 2.16 22.64 15.21
C THR A 112 3.29 21.77 15.77
N ALA A 113 4.00 21.10 14.88
CA ALA A 113 5.25 20.40 15.15
C ALA A 113 6.28 20.78 14.08
N THR A 114 7.54 20.93 14.47
CA THR A 114 8.64 21.22 13.55
C THR A 114 9.80 20.32 13.88
N PHE A 115 10.21 19.56 12.88
CA PHE A 115 11.38 18.70 12.96
C PHE A 115 12.46 19.26 12.04
N THR A 116 13.72 19.22 12.49
CA THR A 116 14.82 19.86 11.80
C THR A 116 16.01 18.92 11.72
N GLN A 117 16.35 18.52 10.50
CA GLN A 117 17.53 17.71 10.21
C GLN A 117 18.63 18.60 9.62
N LYS A 118 19.75 18.70 10.33
CA LYS A 118 20.92 19.43 9.85
C LYS A 118 21.70 18.57 8.84
N ILE A 119 22.07 19.16 7.71
CA ILE A 119 22.85 18.51 6.64
C ILE A 119 23.99 19.43 6.18
N SER A 120 25.03 18.83 5.61
CA SER A 120 26.10 19.51 4.87
C SER A 120 25.98 19.15 3.39
N LEU A 121 26.09 20.15 2.52
CA LEU A 121 25.93 20.04 1.07
C LEU A 121 27.21 20.50 0.37
N GLN A 122 27.78 19.64 -0.47
CA GLN A 122 28.91 20.03 -1.32
C GLN A 122 28.48 20.91 -2.49
N ASP A 123 27.31 20.65 -3.07
CA ASP A 123 26.67 21.49 -4.08
C ASP A 123 25.41 22.15 -3.49
N PRO A 124 25.36 23.49 -3.35
CA PRO A 124 24.17 24.21 -2.87
C PRO A 124 22.92 24.05 -3.75
N ASN A 125 23.08 23.60 -5.00
CA ASN A 125 21.98 23.31 -5.91
C ASN A 125 21.57 21.84 -5.92
N ALA A 126 22.23 20.99 -5.13
CA ALA A 126 21.87 19.59 -5.02
C ALA A 126 20.42 19.47 -4.53
N VAL A 127 19.66 18.63 -5.23
CA VAL A 127 18.32 18.24 -4.78
C VAL A 127 18.49 17.27 -3.61
N VAL A 128 17.80 17.55 -2.51
CA VAL A 128 17.78 16.73 -1.30
C VAL A 128 16.47 15.96 -1.29
N THR A 129 16.55 14.64 -1.33
CA THR A 129 15.42 13.73 -1.16
C THR A 129 15.49 13.01 0.17
N GLY A 130 14.34 12.56 0.65
CA GLY A 130 14.24 11.78 1.87
C GLY A 130 12.79 11.43 2.17
N GLN A 131 12.59 10.89 3.35
CA GLN A 131 11.27 10.51 3.86
C GLN A 131 11.12 10.87 5.33
N PHE A 132 9.88 11.10 5.75
CA PHE A 132 9.52 11.09 7.15
C PHE A 132 8.30 10.22 7.37
N GLU A 133 8.28 9.52 8.48
CA GLU A 133 7.19 8.66 8.89
C GLU A 133 6.62 9.16 10.21
N TYR A 134 5.30 9.17 10.34
CA TYR A 134 4.62 9.69 11.52
C TYR A 134 3.31 8.96 11.77
N MET A 135 2.80 9.07 13.00
CA MET A 135 1.47 8.63 13.36
C MET A 135 0.71 9.77 14.02
N THR A 136 -0.60 9.84 13.74
CA THR A 136 -1.47 10.88 14.27
C THR A 136 -2.63 10.26 15.04
N CYS A 137 -2.90 10.75 16.24
CA CYS A 137 -4.06 10.33 17.02
C CYS A 137 -4.88 11.51 17.50
N ASN A 138 -6.17 11.29 17.68
CA ASN A 138 -7.04 12.11 18.50
C ASN A 138 -7.36 11.37 19.81
N ASP A 139 -8.31 11.86 20.59
CA ASP A 139 -8.67 11.30 21.90
C ASP A 139 -9.50 9.98 21.80
N VAL A 140 -9.81 9.50 20.58
CA VAL A 140 -10.65 8.31 20.33
C VAL A 140 -9.92 7.25 19.50
N MET A 141 -9.08 7.66 18.55
CA MET A 141 -8.46 6.78 17.57
C MET A 141 -7.10 7.29 17.09
N CYS A 142 -6.33 6.36 16.55
CA CYS A 142 -5.07 6.61 15.85
C CYS A 142 -5.21 6.22 14.39
N LEU A 143 -4.64 7.03 13.51
CA LEU A 143 -4.47 6.67 12.10
C LEU A 143 -3.23 5.78 11.96
N PRO A 144 -3.19 4.85 10.98
CA PRO A 144 -1.99 4.09 10.68
C PRO A 144 -0.77 5.01 10.44
N PRO A 145 0.45 4.56 10.78
CA PRO A 145 1.65 5.28 10.41
C PRO A 145 1.68 5.59 8.91
N THR A 146 2.04 6.82 8.57
CA THR A 146 2.09 7.31 7.20
C THR A 146 3.51 7.72 6.88
N THR A 147 4.03 7.22 5.76
CA THR A 147 5.32 7.66 5.20
C THR A 147 5.08 8.70 4.11
N VAL A 148 5.80 9.82 4.20
CA VAL A 148 5.78 10.89 3.20
C VAL A 148 7.19 11.08 2.68
N PHE A 149 7.33 10.95 1.36
CA PHE A 149 8.56 11.25 0.66
C PHE A 149 8.60 12.73 0.33
N PHE A 150 9.78 13.34 0.41
CA PHE A 150 9.96 14.72 -0.01
C PHE A 150 11.15 14.87 -0.97
N ARG A 151 11.03 15.89 -1.82
CA ARG A 151 12.10 16.42 -2.65
C ARG A 151 12.22 17.90 -2.34
N LEU A 152 13.41 18.35 -1.96
CA LEU A 152 13.72 19.74 -1.62
C LEU A 152 14.85 20.22 -2.49
N THR A 153 14.67 21.36 -3.16
CA THR A 153 15.75 22.11 -3.81
C THR A 153 16.12 23.28 -2.90
N PRO A 154 17.22 23.20 -2.13
CA PRO A 154 17.56 24.20 -1.11
C PRO A 154 17.77 25.61 -1.66
N SER A 155 18.41 25.73 -2.82
CA SER A 155 18.75 27.03 -3.43
C SER A 155 17.51 27.87 -3.79
N THR A 156 16.41 27.22 -4.17
CA THR A 156 15.13 27.87 -4.49
C THR A 156 14.09 27.72 -3.38
N ASN A 157 14.43 26.99 -2.31
CA ASN A 157 13.53 26.60 -1.23
C ASN A 157 12.20 26.00 -1.75
N THR A 158 12.28 25.22 -2.83
CA THR A 158 11.13 24.58 -3.46
C THR A 158 11.05 23.15 -2.99
N ALA A 159 9.90 22.73 -2.46
CA ALA A 159 9.70 21.38 -1.97
C ALA A 159 8.43 20.75 -2.54
N GLU A 160 8.50 19.45 -2.78
CA GLU A 160 7.38 18.61 -3.21
C GLU A 160 7.27 17.41 -2.27
N THR A 161 6.05 16.94 -2.03
CA THR A 161 5.75 15.74 -1.24
C THR A 161 5.05 14.69 -2.08
N SER A 162 5.29 13.41 -1.79
CA SER A 162 4.69 12.29 -2.49
C SER A 162 4.43 11.13 -1.53
N GLY A 163 3.41 10.32 -1.81
CA GLY A 163 3.20 9.03 -1.14
C GLY A 163 4.16 7.93 -1.62
N PHE A 164 4.96 8.21 -2.67
CA PHE A 164 5.96 7.31 -3.24
C PHE A 164 7.32 8.02 -3.42
N PRO A 165 8.44 7.28 -3.43
CA PRO A 165 9.77 7.86 -3.64
C PRO A 165 9.90 8.66 -4.95
N PHE A 166 10.65 9.76 -4.90
CA PHE A 166 10.96 10.60 -6.06
C PHE A 166 12.02 9.93 -6.97
N LYS A 167 11.79 9.90 -8.29
CA LYS A 167 12.59 9.10 -9.26
C LYS A 167 13.77 9.82 -9.93
N ASP A 168 14.23 10.96 -9.42
CA ASP A 168 15.26 11.75 -10.15
C ASP A 168 16.63 11.47 -9.53
N GLU A 169 17.39 10.56 -10.16
CA GLU A 169 18.78 10.25 -9.82
C GLU A 169 19.73 11.41 -10.18
N PRO A 170 20.86 11.51 -9.45
CA PRO A 170 22.07 10.89 -9.97
C PRO A 170 22.42 9.67 -9.14
N ALA A 171 22.84 8.61 -9.83
CA ALA A 171 23.42 7.41 -9.25
C ALA A 171 24.55 7.76 -8.27
N VAL A 172 24.22 7.86 -6.98
CA VAL A 172 25.03 7.19 -5.99
C VAL A 172 24.38 5.85 -5.82
N ALA A 173 25.20 4.82 -5.95
CA ALA A 173 24.90 3.53 -5.40
C ALA A 173 24.32 3.74 -3.99
N VAL A 174 22.98 3.70 -3.89
CA VAL A 174 22.37 2.79 -2.93
C VAL A 174 23.26 1.58 -3.04
N GLN A 175 23.89 1.14 -1.95
CA GLN A 175 24.34 -0.24 -1.98
C GLN A 175 23.12 -0.98 -2.47
N GLN A 176 23.18 -1.40 -3.74
CA GLN A 176 22.38 -2.46 -4.25
C GLN A 176 22.65 -3.47 -3.14
N VAL A 177 21.66 -3.66 -2.28
CA VAL A 177 21.47 -4.98 -1.73
C VAL A 177 21.42 -5.75 -3.03
N ASP A 178 22.56 -6.33 -3.43
CA ASP A 178 22.67 -7.11 -4.65
C ASP A 178 21.49 -8.05 -4.50
N GLU A 179 20.39 -7.75 -5.20
CA GLU A 179 19.17 -8.52 -5.06
C GLU A 179 19.64 -9.88 -5.54
N PRO A 180 19.82 -10.83 -4.63
CA PRO A 180 20.61 -12.01 -4.90
C PRO A 180 19.78 -12.99 -5.72
N VAL A 181 18.65 -12.53 -6.26
CA VAL A 181 17.67 -13.30 -7.00
C VAL A 181 17.13 -12.42 -8.11
N GLU A 182 17.52 -12.73 -9.34
CA GLU A 182 16.92 -12.13 -10.53
C GLU A 182 15.78 -13.01 -11.03
N TRP A 183 14.61 -12.41 -11.23
CA TRP A 183 13.43 -13.12 -11.72
C TRP A 183 13.22 -12.89 -13.22
N SER A 184 12.91 -13.97 -13.93
CA SER A 184 12.43 -13.92 -15.32
C SER A 184 11.11 -14.70 -15.46
N LEU A 185 10.30 -14.32 -16.44
CA LEU A 185 9.00 -14.94 -16.70
C LEU A 185 8.90 -15.27 -18.18
N THR A 186 8.46 -16.49 -18.47
CA THR A 186 8.12 -16.94 -19.82
C THR A 186 6.77 -17.65 -19.80
N THR A 187 6.08 -17.65 -20.94
CA THR A 187 4.79 -18.33 -21.07
C THR A 187 4.77 -19.29 -22.26
N GLU A 188 4.09 -20.41 -22.08
CA GLU A 188 3.91 -21.43 -23.11
C GLU A 188 2.44 -21.85 -23.19
N LYS A 189 1.87 -21.87 -24.40
CA LYS A 189 0.47 -22.27 -24.60
C LYS A 189 0.35 -23.79 -24.53
N VAL A 190 -0.49 -24.31 -23.64
CA VAL A 190 -0.77 -25.75 -23.54
C VAL A 190 -1.91 -26.14 -24.46
N LYS A 191 -3.02 -25.41 -24.32
CA LYS A 191 -4.27 -25.58 -25.07
C LYS A 191 -5.07 -24.27 -24.98
N PRO A 192 -6.17 -24.11 -25.73
CA PRO A 192 -6.99 -22.89 -25.64
C PRO A 192 -7.42 -22.60 -24.18
N GLY A 193 -7.15 -21.37 -23.69
CA GLY A 193 -7.47 -20.96 -22.33
C GLY A 193 -6.60 -21.59 -21.22
N THR A 194 -5.50 -22.27 -21.55
CA THR A 194 -4.58 -22.85 -20.54
C THR A 194 -3.13 -22.69 -20.96
N TRP A 195 -2.33 -22.11 -20.06
CA TRP A 195 -0.95 -21.71 -20.30
C TRP A 195 -0.05 -22.16 -19.15
N TYR A 196 1.22 -22.44 -19.44
CA TYR A 196 2.26 -22.56 -18.43
C TYR A 196 2.96 -21.21 -18.27
N PHE A 197 3.01 -20.72 -17.04
CA PHE A 197 3.82 -19.58 -16.64
C PHE A 197 5.05 -20.12 -15.93
N ARG A 198 6.24 -19.88 -16.48
CA ARG A 198 7.51 -20.32 -15.90
C ARG A 198 8.22 -19.12 -15.32
N PHE A 199 8.19 -19.03 -13.99
CA PHE A 199 8.94 -18.05 -13.21
C PHE A 199 10.30 -18.63 -12.86
N THR A 200 11.39 -18.05 -13.35
CA THR A 200 12.75 -18.54 -13.09
C THR A 200 13.47 -17.55 -12.20
N ALA A 201 13.91 -18.03 -11.04
CA ALA A 201 14.76 -17.31 -10.11
C ALA A 201 16.22 -17.71 -10.34
N THR A 202 17.04 -16.75 -10.73
CA THR A 202 18.50 -16.89 -10.82
C THR A 202 19.12 -16.39 -9.52
N VAL A 203 19.67 -17.30 -8.73
CA VAL A 203 20.13 -17.03 -7.37
C VAL A 203 21.65 -16.85 -7.33
N ALA A 204 22.10 -15.72 -6.80
CA ALA A 204 23.49 -15.38 -6.60
C ALA A 204 24.22 -16.42 -5.74
N GLU A 205 25.54 -16.49 -5.90
CA GLU A 205 26.37 -17.44 -5.17
C GLU A 205 26.24 -17.25 -3.65
N HIS A 206 26.21 -18.35 -2.90
CA HIS A 206 25.98 -18.39 -1.44
C HIS A 206 24.59 -17.97 -0.96
N TRP A 207 23.66 -17.64 -1.85
CA TRP A 207 22.26 -17.39 -1.50
C TRP A 207 21.38 -18.59 -1.84
N ALA A 208 20.20 -18.64 -1.21
CA ALA A 208 19.17 -19.64 -1.48
C ALA A 208 17.78 -19.02 -1.39
N VAL A 209 16.88 -19.50 -2.26
CA VAL A 209 15.45 -19.22 -2.26
C VAL A 209 14.69 -20.47 -1.80
N TYR A 210 13.57 -20.31 -1.11
CA TYR A 210 12.85 -21.41 -0.50
C TYR A 210 11.68 -21.92 -1.36
N SER A 211 11.30 -23.17 -1.13
CA SER A 211 10.13 -23.81 -1.74
C SER A 211 8.83 -23.07 -1.45
N GLN A 212 7.80 -23.34 -2.25
CA GLN A 212 6.41 -22.94 -1.99
C GLN A 212 5.79 -23.75 -0.84
N GLU A 213 6.44 -24.82 -0.39
CA GLU A 213 6.05 -25.60 0.76
C GLU A 213 6.21 -24.80 2.07
N SER A 214 5.19 -24.85 2.92
CA SER A 214 5.24 -24.18 4.23
C SER A 214 5.86 -25.10 5.27
N PHE A 215 6.87 -24.60 5.99
CA PHE A 215 7.60 -25.34 7.03
C PHE A 215 7.25 -24.88 8.46
N GLY A 216 6.09 -24.27 8.68
CA GLY A 216 5.68 -23.78 10.00
C GLY A 216 6.42 -22.49 10.40
N ASP A 217 7.16 -22.52 11.51
CA ASP A 217 7.99 -21.40 12.00
C ASP A 217 9.29 -21.21 11.19
N GLY A 218 9.29 -21.69 9.95
CA GLY A 218 10.43 -21.76 9.06
C GLY A 218 10.61 -20.55 8.15
N PRO A 219 11.39 -20.71 7.08
CA PRO A 219 11.55 -19.69 6.06
C PRO A 219 10.20 -19.31 5.41
N ILE A 220 10.06 -18.04 5.00
CA ILE A 220 8.89 -17.62 4.20
C ILE A 220 8.94 -18.36 2.85
N PRO A 221 7.88 -19.11 2.49
CA PRO A 221 7.85 -19.83 1.23
C PRO A 221 7.71 -18.87 0.06
N THR A 222 8.29 -19.24 -1.08
CA THR A 222 8.02 -18.53 -2.33
C THR A 222 6.53 -18.64 -2.64
N ARG A 223 5.86 -17.53 -2.98
CA ARG A 223 4.45 -17.53 -3.34
C ARG A 223 4.24 -16.77 -4.63
N LEU A 224 3.57 -17.43 -5.56
CA LEU A 224 2.99 -16.81 -6.74
C LEU A 224 1.56 -16.38 -6.38
N ALA A 225 1.20 -15.15 -6.71
CA ALA A 225 -0.16 -14.63 -6.51
C ALA A 225 -0.63 -13.87 -7.74
N LEU A 226 -1.91 -14.04 -8.09
CA LEU A 226 -2.60 -13.21 -9.07
C LEU A 226 -3.31 -12.06 -8.37
N ASP A 227 -3.46 -10.94 -9.07
CA ASP A 227 -4.27 -9.82 -8.57
C ASP A 227 -5.75 -10.21 -8.52
N SER A 228 -6.48 -9.74 -7.51
CA SER A 228 -7.90 -10.09 -7.34
C SER A 228 -8.81 -9.61 -8.49
N THR A 229 -8.31 -8.71 -9.34
CA THR A 229 -9.02 -8.16 -10.49
C THR A 229 -8.94 -9.04 -11.73
N VAL A 230 -8.00 -9.98 -11.80
CA VAL A 230 -7.85 -10.84 -12.99
C VAL A 230 -8.79 -12.04 -12.91
N GLN A 231 -9.36 -12.41 -14.06
CA GLN A 231 -10.21 -13.60 -14.20
C GLN A 231 -9.42 -14.91 -14.32
N ALA A 232 -8.09 -14.83 -14.38
CA ALA A 232 -7.23 -15.99 -14.45
C ALA A 232 -7.15 -16.71 -13.09
N SER A 233 -6.86 -18.01 -13.12
CA SER A 233 -6.69 -18.82 -11.91
C SER A 233 -5.57 -19.84 -12.06
N PHE A 234 -4.94 -20.17 -10.94
CA PHE A 234 -3.93 -21.22 -10.88
C PHE A 234 -4.59 -22.60 -10.80
N ASN A 235 -4.17 -23.51 -11.67
CA ASN A 235 -4.60 -24.91 -11.64
C ASN A 235 -3.60 -25.75 -10.83
N GLY A 236 -3.82 -25.82 -9.51
CA GLY A 236 -2.96 -26.55 -8.59
C GLY A 236 -1.65 -25.81 -8.25
N PRO A 237 -0.77 -26.43 -7.44
CA PRO A 237 0.49 -25.83 -7.04
C PRO A 237 1.48 -25.80 -8.22
N ALA A 238 2.33 -24.78 -8.26
CA ALA A 238 3.39 -24.71 -9.25
C ALA A 238 4.39 -25.87 -9.06
N LYS A 239 4.82 -26.45 -10.17
CA LYS A 239 5.87 -27.46 -10.17
C LYS A 239 7.23 -26.79 -10.02
N GLU A 240 8.04 -27.25 -9.07
CA GLU A 240 9.39 -26.75 -8.82
C GLU A 240 10.41 -27.58 -9.62
N GLU A 241 11.14 -26.95 -10.53
CA GLU A 241 12.15 -27.57 -11.40
C GLU A 241 13.52 -26.93 -11.13
N SER A 242 14.47 -27.70 -10.60
CA SER A 242 15.84 -27.25 -10.34
C SER A 242 16.78 -28.45 -10.22
N ASP A 243 17.97 -28.35 -10.82
CA ASP A 243 19.08 -29.29 -10.62
C ASP A 243 19.89 -28.99 -9.34
N HIS A 244 19.55 -27.89 -8.65
CA HIS A 244 20.27 -27.34 -7.51
C HIS A 244 19.40 -27.27 -6.25
N MET A 245 18.41 -28.15 -6.16
CA MET A 245 17.55 -28.32 -4.99
C MET A 245 18.32 -29.00 -3.85
N GLN A 246 18.15 -28.44 -2.64
CA GLN A 246 18.72 -28.96 -1.41
C GLN A 246 17.61 -29.12 -0.37
N GLU A 247 17.48 -30.32 0.18
CA GLU A 247 16.56 -30.61 1.27
C GLU A 247 17.35 -31.12 2.47
N GLY A 248 17.19 -30.46 3.61
CA GLY A 248 17.97 -30.76 4.81
C GLY A 248 17.71 -29.78 5.94
N MET A 249 18.31 -30.04 7.10
CA MET A 249 18.22 -29.15 8.25
C MET A 249 18.88 -27.81 7.93
N ASP A 250 18.12 -26.75 8.02
CA ASP A 250 18.63 -25.39 7.89
C ASP A 250 19.19 -24.92 9.23
N GLU A 251 20.44 -24.47 9.25
CA GLU A 251 21.10 -24.05 10.49
C GLU A 251 20.47 -22.80 11.10
N MET A 252 19.87 -21.92 10.29
CA MET A 252 19.24 -20.70 10.78
C MET A 252 17.89 -20.97 11.42
N PHE A 253 17.10 -21.87 10.82
CA PHE A 253 15.74 -22.17 11.29
C PHE A 253 15.66 -23.40 12.20
N GLY A 254 16.71 -24.23 12.24
CA GLY A 254 16.74 -25.46 13.06
C GLY A 254 15.74 -26.53 12.63
N ILE A 255 15.20 -26.44 11.40
CA ILE A 255 14.20 -27.37 10.85
C ILE A 255 14.62 -27.85 9.46
N THR A 256 14.05 -28.97 9.00
CA THR A 256 14.26 -29.45 7.62
C THR A 256 13.47 -28.60 6.65
N VAL A 257 14.16 -27.95 5.71
CA VAL A 257 13.56 -27.10 4.67
C VAL A 257 14.01 -27.58 3.30
N ARG A 258 13.21 -27.24 2.28
CA ARG A 258 13.62 -27.33 0.88
C ARG A 258 13.99 -25.95 0.36
N LYS A 259 15.22 -25.81 -0.13
CA LYS A 259 15.77 -24.58 -0.69
C LYS A 259 16.49 -24.83 -2.02
N PHE A 260 16.62 -23.79 -2.82
CA PHE A 260 17.20 -23.81 -4.15
C PHE A 260 18.36 -22.82 -4.20
N LYS A 261 19.50 -23.28 -4.71
CA LYS A 261 20.69 -22.45 -5.00
C LYS A 261 20.85 -22.30 -6.51
N HIS A 262 21.58 -21.29 -6.97
CA HIS A 262 21.88 -21.01 -8.38
C HIS A 262 20.66 -20.72 -9.28
N GLU A 263 19.73 -21.65 -9.43
CA GLU A 263 18.58 -21.50 -10.31
C GLU A 263 17.41 -22.40 -9.89
N VAL A 264 16.18 -21.90 -10.01
CA VAL A 264 14.95 -22.68 -9.92
C VAL A 264 13.86 -22.11 -10.82
N SER A 265 13.14 -22.97 -11.52
CA SER A 265 11.92 -22.64 -12.26
C SER A 265 10.68 -23.09 -11.49
N PHE A 266 9.75 -22.17 -11.25
CA PHE A 266 8.40 -22.46 -10.78
C PHE A 266 7.45 -22.45 -11.99
N VAL A 267 6.96 -23.62 -12.37
CA VAL A 267 6.07 -23.81 -13.53
C VAL A 267 4.63 -23.90 -13.05
N GLN A 268 3.88 -22.82 -13.25
CA GLN A 268 2.48 -22.71 -12.85
C GLN A 268 1.57 -22.92 -14.05
N GLU A 269 0.61 -23.84 -13.93
CA GLU A 269 -0.50 -23.94 -14.89
C GLU A 269 -1.53 -22.86 -14.57
N VAL A 270 -1.87 -22.03 -15.57
CA VAL A 270 -2.80 -20.91 -15.45
C VAL A 270 -3.96 -21.12 -16.41
N VAL A 271 -5.17 -21.10 -15.87
CA VAL A 271 -6.43 -21.09 -16.63
C VAL A 271 -6.81 -19.65 -16.87
N VAL A 272 -6.97 -19.30 -18.15
CA VAL A 272 -7.21 -17.93 -18.61
C VAL A 272 -8.53 -17.91 -19.39
N PRO A 273 -9.64 -17.44 -18.80
CA PRO A 273 -10.93 -17.38 -19.47
C PRO A 273 -10.97 -16.39 -20.64
N ASP A 274 -10.28 -15.25 -20.50
CA ASP A 274 -10.16 -14.22 -21.54
C ASP A 274 -8.67 -13.95 -21.82
N GLU A 275 -8.20 -14.34 -23.01
CA GLU A 275 -6.80 -14.12 -23.43
C GLU A 275 -6.54 -12.66 -23.90
N ASN A 276 -7.57 -11.78 -23.91
CA ASN A 276 -7.43 -10.37 -24.29
C ASN A 276 -7.18 -9.43 -23.12
N GLU A 277 -7.34 -9.89 -21.88
CA GLU A 277 -7.05 -9.10 -20.68
C GLU A 277 -5.64 -9.40 -20.14
N PRO A 278 -4.90 -8.39 -19.67
CA PRO A 278 -3.59 -8.61 -19.08
C PRO A 278 -3.73 -9.38 -17.75
N ILE A 279 -2.85 -10.36 -17.57
CA ILE A 279 -2.76 -11.17 -16.36
C ILE A 279 -1.66 -10.58 -15.50
N THR A 280 -2.05 -10.00 -14.37
CA THR A 280 -1.14 -9.37 -13.42
C THR A 280 -1.10 -10.11 -12.10
N GLY A 281 0.03 -9.97 -11.41
CA GLY A 281 0.25 -10.59 -10.12
C GLY A 281 1.62 -10.24 -9.56
N LYS A 282 2.04 -11.01 -8.56
CA LYS A 282 3.31 -10.81 -7.86
C LYS A 282 3.94 -12.12 -7.40
N VAL A 283 5.25 -12.06 -7.18
CA VAL A 283 6.06 -13.11 -6.56
C VAL A 283 6.54 -12.60 -5.21
N ASP A 284 6.05 -13.20 -4.12
CA ASP A 284 6.59 -12.99 -2.78
C ASP A 284 7.67 -14.05 -2.53
N TYR A 285 8.84 -13.66 -2.04
CA TYR A 285 9.90 -14.63 -1.72
C TYR A 285 10.80 -14.12 -0.60
N MET A 286 11.60 -15.02 -0.06
CA MET A 286 12.69 -14.72 0.86
C MET A 286 13.96 -15.36 0.34
N ALA A 287 15.08 -14.65 0.43
CA ALA A 287 16.39 -15.17 0.09
C ALA A 287 17.29 -15.11 1.31
N CYS A 288 18.03 -16.19 1.60
CA CYS A 288 18.98 -16.21 2.71
C CYS A 288 20.36 -16.69 2.25
N ASN A 289 21.38 -16.19 2.92
CA ASN A 289 22.71 -16.77 2.93
C ASN A 289 23.04 -17.29 4.34
N ASP A 290 24.29 -17.72 4.55
CA ASP A 290 24.73 -18.33 5.82
C ASP A 290 24.73 -17.35 7.02
N SER A 291 24.54 -16.04 6.80
CA SER A 291 24.61 -15.00 7.84
C SER A 291 23.31 -14.21 8.02
N GLN A 292 22.48 -14.10 6.98
CA GLN A 292 21.31 -13.24 6.98
C GLN A 292 20.25 -13.70 5.98
N CYS A 293 19.01 -13.31 6.25
CA CYS A 293 17.89 -13.39 5.33
C CYS A 293 17.46 -11.98 4.91
N ILE A 294 17.10 -11.85 3.64
CA ILE A 294 16.45 -10.66 3.09
C ILE A 294 15.03 -11.02 2.69
N PHE A 295 14.15 -10.04 2.83
CA PHE A 295 12.74 -10.11 2.49
C PHE A 295 12.45 -9.02 1.46
N PRO A 296 12.72 -9.26 0.16
CA PRO A 296 12.53 -8.26 -0.87
C PRO A 296 11.05 -7.89 -1.01
N ASP A 297 10.80 -6.71 -1.57
CA ASP A 297 9.44 -6.32 -1.94
C ASP A 297 8.86 -7.31 -2.96
N PRO A 298 7.54 -7.54 -2.95
CA PRO A 298 6.91 -8.44 -3.91
C PRO A 298 7.21 -8.05 -5.35
N VAL A 299 7.72 -9.00 -6.14
CA VAL A 299 8.11 -8.75 -7.53
C VAL A 299 6.87 -8.80 -8.42
N PRO A 300 6.40 -7.66 -8.97
CA PRO A 300 5.21 -7.64 -9.81
C PRO A 300 5.51 -8.27 -11.16
N PHE A 301 4.49 -8.89 -11.77
CA PHE A 301 4.54 -9.34 -13.15
C PHE A 301 3.27 -8.96 -13.92
N SER A 302 3.40 -8.83 -15.24
CA SER A 302 2.28 -8.65 -16.16
C SER A 302 2.51 -9.48 -17.41
N VAL A 303 1.47 -10.19 -17.85
CA VAL A 303 1.46 -10.97 -19.09
C VAL A 303 0.27 -10.54 -19.92
N ASP A 304 0.54 -9.99 -21.09
CA ASP A 304 -0.46 -9.75 -22.12
C ASP A 304 -0.30 -10.82 -23.21
N LEU A 305 -1.19 -11.81 -23.21
CA LEU A 305 -1.17 -12.92 -24.15
C LEU A 305 -1.55 -12.49 -25.57
N SER A 306 -2.27 -11.38 -25.73
CA SER A 306 -2.70 -10.87 -27.03
C SER A 306 -1.55 -10.21 -27.79
N THR A 307 -0.65 -9.54 -27.08
CA THR A 307 0.53 -8.87 -27.64
C THR A 307 1.82 -9.67 -27.47
N GLY A 308 1.82 -10.68 -26.59
CA GLY A 308 3.01 -11.44 -26.19
C GLY A 308 3.96 -10.65 -25.28
N LEU A 309 3.50 -9.52 -24.73
CA LEU A 309 4.30 -8.70 -23.81
C LEU A 309 4.32 -9.35 -22.42
N ILE A 310 5.52 -9.52 -21.88
CA ILE A 310 5.76 -10.10 -20.55
C ILE A 310 6.70 -9.16 -19.79
N SER A 311 6.35 -8.85 -18.54
CA SER A 311 7.19 -8.08 -17.62
C SER A 311 7.25 -8.72 -16.24
N ILE A 312 8.42 -8.61 -15.59
CA ILE A 312 8.67 -9.07 -14.22
C ILE A 312 9.85 -8.27 -13.63
N GLY A 313 9.84 -7.94 -12.34
CA GLY A 313 11.00 -7.35 -11.65
C GLY A 313 11.29 -5.87 -11.92
N SER A 314 10.66 -5.24 -12.91
CA SER A 314 10.77 -3.79 -13.14
C SER A 314 9.57 -3.24 -13.93
N ARG A 315 9.15 -2.02 -13.56
CA ARG A 315 7.94 -1.31 -13.99
C ARG A 315 7.60 -1.45 -15.49
N THR A 316 6.43 -2.00 -15.79
CA THR A 316 5.60 -1.60 -16.95
C THR A 316 4.44 -0.79 -16.36
N VAL A 317 4.18 0.49 -16.67
CA VAL A 317 4.51 1.38 -17.79
C VAL A 317 4.63 2.81 -17.21
N GLU A 318 5.50 3.65 -17.77
CA GLU A 318 5.47 5.09 -17.51
C GLU A 318 4.13 5.71 -17.98
N PRO A 319 3.42 6.51 -17.15
CA PRO A 319 2.53 7.52 -17.70
C PRO A 319 3.40 8.65 -18.24
N GLY A 320 3.99 8.45 -19.43
CA GLY A 320 4.98 9.37 -20.01
C GLY A 320 5.29 9.15 -21.49
N GLY A 321 5.03 7.96 -22.05
CA GLY A 321 4.99 7.77 -23.50
C GLY A 321 3.71 8.36 -24.09
N GLU A 322 3.82 9.15 -25.14
CA GLU A 322 2.71 9.84 -25.81
C GLU A 322 1.45 8.95 -25.93
N CYS A 323 0.38 9.32 -25.20
CA CYS A 323 -0.92 8.68 -25.31
C CYS A 323 -1.46 8.80 -26.75
N LYS A 324 -1.43 7.71 -27.51
CA LYS A 324 -2.18 7.56 -28.76
C LYS A 324 -3.67 7.26 -28.58
N TYR A 325 -4.15 7.16 -27.34
CA TYR A 325 -5.58 7.17 -27.05
C TYR A 325 -5.95 8.49 -26.38
N LYS A 326 -6.22 9.49 -27.22
CA LYS A 326 -7.02 10.64 -26.83
C LYS A 326 -8.47 10.14 -26.73
N LEU A 327 -8.92 9.75 -25.53
CA LEU A 327 -10.35 9.62 -25.29
C LEU A 327 -10.93 11.04 -25.21
N SER A 328 -11.13 11.65 -26.39
CA SER A 328 -12.00 12.80 -26.49
C SER A 328 -13.42 12.29 -26.24
N THR A 329 -14.00 12.75 -25.13
CA THR A 329 -15.39 12.59 -24.70
C THR A 329 -15.83 11.15 -24.37
N VAL A 330 -15.95 10.89 -23.07
CA VAL A 330 -16.85 9.86 -22.54
C VAL A 330 -18.27 10.28 -22.94
N ASP A 331 -18.86 9.56 -23.89
CA ASP A 331 -20.27 9.71 -24.25
C ASP A 331 -21.12 8.95 -23.21
N LEU A 332 -21.68 9.69 -22.26
CA LEU A 332 -22.52 9.15 -21.20
C LEU A 332 -23.84 8.57 -21.72
N ASP A 333 -24.22 8.88 -22.96
CA ASP A 333 -25.47 8.44 -23.57
C ASP A 333 -25.32 7.12 -24.35
N ALA A 334 -24.10 6.61 -24.55
CA ALA A 334 -23.83 5.36 -25.29
C ALA A 334 -22.64 4.54 -24.73
N PRO A 335 -22.77 3.90 -23.55
CA PRO A 335 -21.72 3.05 -23.00
C PRO A 335 -21.50 1.76 -23.82
N VAL A 336 -20.24 1.36 -23.97
CA VAL A 336 -19.78 0.23 -24.81
C VAL A 336 -20.11 -1.15 -24.21
N MET A 337 -20.59 -1.21 -22.97
CA MET A 337 -21.06 -2.43 -22.32
C MET A 337 -22.56 -2.33 -22.01
N LYS A 338 -23.37 -3.13 -22.72
CA LYS A 338 -24.78 -3.35 -22.33
C LYS A 338 -24.79 -4.27 -21.12
N ALA A 339 -25.21 -3.75 -19.97
CA ALA A 339 -25.55 -4.57 -18.82
C ALA A 339 -26.58 -5.63 -19.23
N SER A 340 -26.25 -6.90 -19.02
CA SER A 340 -27.16 -8.02 -19.23
C SER A 340 -28.31 -7.92 -18.23
N ASN A 341 -29.52 -7.66 -18.73
CA ASN A 341 -30.77 -7.62 -17.96
C ASN A 341 -31.25 -9.03 -17.55
N GLU A 342 -30.53 -9.69 -16.64
CA GLU A 342 -31.08 -10.83 -15.89
C GLU A 342 -30.90 -10.66 -14.38
N VAL A 343 -31.30 -9.50 -13.87
CA VAL A 343 -31.72 -9.38 -12.47
C VAL A 343 -33.22 -9.16 -12.49
N SER A 344 -33.97 -10.20 -12.13
CA SER A 344 -35.42 -10.18 -12.00
C SER A 344 -35.84 -8.97 -11.16
N GLU A 345 -36.49 -8.00 -11.81
CA GLU A 345 -37.08 -6.85 -11.16
C GLU A 345 -38.17 -7.30 -10.17
N VAL A 346 -37.83 -7.37 -8.88
CA VAL A 346 -38.85 -7.35 -7.81
C VAL A 346 -39.09 -5.90 -7.42
N ARG A 347 -39.67 -5.12 -8.34
CA ARG A 347 -40.14 -3.77 -8.06
C ARG A 347 -41.54 -3.52 -8.63
N GLU A 348 -42.47 -4.40 -8.27
CA GLU A 348 -43.87 -3.98 -8.08
C GLU A 348 -44.20 -4.12 -6.59
N ASN A 349 -44.43 -2.98 -5.93
CA ASN A 349 -44.97 -2.84 -4.57
C ASN A 349 -44.06 -3.24 -3.38
N ALA A 350 -42.75 -3.01 -3.46
CA ALA A 350 -41.89 -3.11 -2.27
C ALA A 350 -42.04 -1.86 -1.38
N SER A 351 -43.01 -1.90 -0.47
CA SER A 351 -43.14 -0.92 0.63
C SER A 351 -41.84 -0.86 1.44
N LEU A 352 -41.36 0.34 1.79
CA LEU A 352 -40.16 0.55 2.62
C LEU A 352 -40.22 -0.25 3.94
N TRP A 353 -41.42 -0.47 4.47
CA TRP A 353 -41.66 -1.33 5.63
C TRP A 353 -41.28 -2.79 5.40
N ARG A 354 -41.45 -3.30 4.18
CA ARG A 354 -41.07 -4.68 3.83
C ARG A 354 -39.55 -4.83 3.84
N ILE A 355 -38.82 -3.84 3.32
CA ILE A 355 -37.35 -3.85 3.31
C ILE A 355 -36.79 -3.76 4.74
N PHE A 356 -37.37 -2.90 5.58
CA PHE A 356 -36.98 -2.79 6.99
C PHE A 356 -37.12 -4.13 7.73
N PHE A 357 -38.28 -4.80 7.60
CA PHE A 357 -38.48 -6.08 8.27
C PHE A 357 -37.66 -7.22 7.68
N LEU A 358 -37.42 -7.23 6.37
CA LEU A 358 -36.58 -8.25 5.75
C LEU A 358 -35.12 -8.10 6.20
N GLY A 359 -34.64 -6.86 6.36
CA GLY A 359 -33.34 -6.57 6.96
C GLY A 359 -33.26 -6.95 8.45
N PHE A 360 -34.29 -6.64 9.23
CA PHE A 360 -34.36 -7.00 10.66
C PHE A 360 -34.34 -8.52 10.88
N VAL A 361 -35.17 -9.25 10.13
CA VAL A 361 -35.22 -10.72 10.19
C VAL A 361 -33.92 -11.32 9.64
N GLY A 362 -33.36 -10.76 8.57
CA GLY A 362 -32.07 -11.18 8.03
C GLY A 362 -30.93 -11.05 9.05
N GLY A 363 -30.90 -9.94 9.81
CA GLY A 363 -29.95 -9.75 10.90
C GLY A 363 -30.15 -10.75 12.05
N LEU A 364 -31.40 -11.03 12.43
CA LEU A 364 -31.70 -12.03 13.47
C LEU A 364 -31.30 -13.45 13.05
N VAL A 365 -31.53 -13.81 11.79
CA VAL A 365 -31.10 -15.11 11.22
C VAL A 365 -29.58 -15.19 11.17
N ALA A 366 -28.89 -14.10 10.80
CA ALA A 366 -27.42 -14.05 10.81
C ALA A 366 -26.84 -14.33 12.21
N LEU A 367 -27.50 -13.86 13.28
CA LEU A 367 -27.11 -14.15 14.67
C LEU A 367 -27.32 -15.62 15.07
N LEU A 368 -28.29 -16.30 14.45
CA LEU A 368 -28.56 -17.72 14.68
C LEU A 368 -27.65 -18.64 13.84
N THR A 369 -26.84 -18.08 12.94
CA THR A 369 -25.87 -18.89 12.20
C THR A 369 -24.77 -19.39 13.13
N PRO A 370 -24.35 -20.67 13.00
CA PRO A 370 -23.45 -21.33 13.94
C PRO A 370 -22.04 -20.73 14.01
N CYS A 371 -21.69 -19.77 13.14
CA CYS A 371 -20.41 -19.07 13.15
C CYS A 371 -20.40 -17.82 14.05
N VAL A 372 -21.54 -17.15 14.24
CA VAL A 372 -21.63 -15.90 15.02
C VAL A 372 -21.97 -16.18 16.48
N PHE A 373 -22.79 -17.21 16.74
CA PHE A 373 -23.20 -17.62 18.08
C PHE A 373 -22.02 -17.98 19.04
N PRO A 374 -20.90 -18.60 18.60
CA PRO A 374 -19.75 -18.89 19.46
C PRO A 374 -18.92 -17.66 19.87
N MET A 375 -19.03 -16.55 19.13
CA MET A 375 -18.28 -15.31 19.38
C MET A 375 -18.96 -14.39 20.41
N ILE A 376 -20.29 -14.47 20.58
CA ILE A 376 -21.07 -13.64 21.51
C ILE A 376 -20.72 -13.91 23.00
N PRO A 377 -20.54 -15.16 23.48
CA PRO A 377 -20.24 -15.41 24.88
C PRO A 377 -18.85 -14.91 25.32
N LEU A 378 -17.88 -14.84 24.40
CA LEU A 378 -16.53 -14.36 24.72
C LEU A 378 -16.51 -12.87 25.04
N THR A 379 -17.29 -12.06 24.33
CA THR A 379 -17.34 -10.62 24.55
C THR A 379 -18.11 -10.26 25.83
N VAL A 380 -19.24 -10.93 26.12
CA VAL A 380 -20.02 -10.65 27.34
C VAL A 380 -19.32 -11.15 28.61
N SER A 381 -18.57 -12.25 28.53
CA SER A 381 -17.75 -12.75 29.65
C SER A 381 -16.61 -11.79 30.02
N PHE A 382 -16.10 -11.04 29.03
CA PHE A 382 -15.06 -10.03 29.24
C PHE A 382 -15.58 -8.78 29.97
N PHE A 383 -16.87 -8.46 29.84
CA PHE A 383 -17.49 -7.28 30.46
C PHE A 383 -18.31 -7.56 31.73
N THR A 384 -18.52 -8.83 32.10
CA THR A 384 -19.27 -9.20 33.32
C THR A 384 -18.40 -9.70 34.47
N LYS A 385 -17.07 -9.77 34.29
CA LYS A 385 -16.09 -9.87 35.38
C LYS A 385 -15.61 -8.47 35.78
N GLY A 386 -16.50 -7.70 36.39
CA GLY A 386 -16.19 -6.50 37.17
C GLY A 386 -16.54 -6.75 38.62
#